data_AF-A0A949FPY1-F1
#
_entry.id   AF-A0A949FPY1-F1
#
_cell.length_a   1.000
_cell.length_b   1.000
_cell.length_c   1.000
_cell.angle_alpha   90.00
_cell.angle_beta   90.00
_cell.angle_gamma   90.00
#
_symmetry.space_group_name_H-M   'P 1'
#
loop_
_entity.id
_entity.type
_entity.pdbx_description
1 polymer ?
#
loop_
_entity_poly.entity_id
_entity_poly.type
_entity_poly.pdbx_seq_one_letter_code
_entity_poly.pdbx_strand_id
1 'polypeptide(L)'
;MPPAMGAFHMISNKPSPPINLDLVDQVCKHIPTQSWSFVKEQLIDAIVDAMPTHILEKLTGDPTGDDRAIEILDDYYKPNEHNQDLIVDSFKILGEEQTIYLLDLLQLDKTNLVETND
;
A
#
# COMPACT_ATOMS: atom_id res chain seq x y z
N MET A 1 -14.92 52.34 13.86
CA MET A 1 -14.28 51.23 13.12
C MET A 1 -13.89 50.16 14.13
N PRO A 2 -14.51 48.97 14.12
CA PRO A 2 -13.95 47.79 14.78
C PRO A 2 -13.15 46.93 13.77
N PRO A 3 -12.06 46.28 14.19
CA PRO A 3 -11.26 45.43 13.30
C PRO A 3 -11.93 44.06 13.08
N ALA A 4 -11.62 43.49 11.92
CA ALA A 4 -12.24 42.34 11.30
C ALA A 4 -12.13 41.04 12.10
N MET A 5 -13.16 40.21 11.95
CA MET A 5 -13.27 38.85 12.44
C MET A 5 -12.05 38.01 12.03
N GLY A 6 -11.43 37.36 13.02
CA GLY A 6 -10.47 36.29 12.80
C GLY A 6 -11.19 35.10 12.18
N ALA A 7 -10.95 34.86 10.89
CA ALA A 7 -11.34 33.65 10.21
C ALA A 7 -10.53 32.48 10.79
N PHE A 8 -11.17 31.69 11.65
CA PHE A 8 -10.66 30.37 12.01
C PHE A 8 -10.60 29.55 10.72
N HIS A 9 -9.38 29.23 10.29
CA HIS A 9 -9.13 28.31 9.20
C HIS A 9 -9.72 26.96 9.61
N MET A 10 -10.82 26.59 8.96
CA MET A 10 -11.36 25.24 9.07
C MET A 10 -10.29 24.30 8.54
N ILE A 11 -9.70 23.50 9.43
CA ILE A 11 -8.90 22.33 9.05
C ILE A 11 -9.86 21.43 8.27
N SER A 12 -9.77 21.49 6.95
CA SER A 12 -10.55 20.66 6.04
C SER A 12 -10.06 19.23 6.24
N ASN A 13 -10.68 18.51 7.17
CA ASN A 13 -10.55 17.07 7.30
C ASN A 13 -11.25 16.46 6.09
N LYS A 14 -10.60 16.52 4.92
CA LYS A 14 -11.09 15.86 3.72
C LYS A 14 -11.14 14.38 4.05
N PRO A 15 -12.33 13.73 4.04
CA PRO A 15 -12.37 12.29 4.14
C PRO A 15 -11.51 11.73 3.00
N SER A 16 -10.68 10.73 3.31
CA SER A 16 -9.98 9.98 2.29
C SER A 16 -11.01 9.50 1.25
N PRO A 17 -10.71 9.63 -0.04
CA PRO A 17 -11.65 9.22 -1.09
C PRO A 17 -12.03 7.75 -0.86
N PRO A 18 -13.31 7.39 -1.09
CA PRO A 18 -13.75 6.01 -0.94
C PRO A 18 -12.93 5.12 -1.89
N ILE A 19 -12.38 4.05 -1.33
CA ILE A 19 -11.56 3.08 -2.07
C ILE A 19 -12.43 2.34 -3.07
N ASN A 20 -11.96 2.22 -4.31
CA ASN A 20 -12.63 1.41 -5.30
C ASN A 20 -12.35 -0.09 -5.09
N LEU A 21 -13.25 -0.77 -4.36
CA LEU A 21 -13.14 -2.21 -4.08
C LEU A 21 -13.24 -3.08 -5.34
N ASP A 22 -13.91 -2.61 -6.39
CA ASP A 22 -13.97 -3.32 -7.68
C ASP A 22 -12.59 -3.34 -8.35
N LEU A 23 -11.89 -2.21 -8.29
CA LEU A 23 -10.52 -2.11 -8.79
C LEU A 23 -9.54 -2.99 -8.00
N VAL A 24 -9.69 -3.05 -6.67
CA VAL A 24 -8.90 -3.96 -5.82
C VAL A 24 -9.10 -5.42 -6.26
N ASP A 25 -10.35 -5.82 -6.48
CA ASP A 25 -10.68 -7.20 -6.91
C ASP A 25 -10.11 -7.52 -8.30
N GLN A 26 -10.19 -6.56 -9.24
CA GLN A 26 -9.54 -6.68 -10.56
C GLN A 26 -8.02 -6.85 -10.42
N VAL A 27 -7.35 -5.99 -9.63
CA VAL A 27 -5.91 -6.08 -9.39
C VAL A 27 -5.54 -7.47 -8.82
N CYS A 28 -6.25 -7.94 -7.79
CA CYS A 28 -5.99 -9.24 -7.19
C CYS A 28 -6.15 -10.39 -8.19
N LYS A 29 -7.13 -10.31 -9.10
CA LYS A 29 -7.35 -11.31 -10.17
C LYS A 29 -6.27 -11.30 -11.24
N HIS A 30 -5.65 -10.15 -11.49
CA HIS A 30 -4.60 -10.00 -12.50
C HIS A 30 -3.20 -10.38 -11.98
N ILE A 31 -2.99 -10.41 -10.66
CA ILE A 31 -1.70 -10.83 -10.08
C ILE A 31 -1.59 -12.37 -10.10
N PRO A 32 -0.59 -12.95 -10.79
CA PRO A 32 -0.36 -14.39 -10.79
C PRO A 32 -0.03 -14.91 -9.38
N THR A 33 -0.56 -16.08 -9.00
CA THR A 33 -0.34 -16.69 -7.67
C THR A 33 1.14 -16.76 -7.28
N GLN A 34 2.01 -17.06 -8.25
CA GLN A 34 3.46 -17.18 -8.08
C GLN A 34 4.19 -15.85 -7.87
N SER A 35 3.58 -14.74 -8.27
CA SER A 35 4.21 -13.41 -8.20
C SER A 35 3.85 -12.66 -6.92
N TRP A 36 2.95 -13.21 -6.09
CA TRP A 36 2.53 -12.57 -4.83
C TRP A 36 3.66 -12.37 -3.84
N SER A 37 4.69 -13.21 -3.85
CA SER A 37 5.88 -12.98 -3.00
C SER A 37 6.54 -11.63 -3.33
N PHE A 38 6.78 -11.36 -4.62
CA PHE A 38 7.38 -10.11 -5.07
C PHE A 38 6.46 -8.91 -4.88
N VAL A 39 5.14 -9.10 -5.09
CA VAL A 39 4.14 -8.06 -4.85
C VAL A 39 4.10 -7.67 -3.37
N LYS A 40 4.12 -8.66 -2.47
CA LYS A 40 4.13 -8.43 -1.02
C LYS A 40 5.35 -7.62 -0.59
N GLU A 41 6.54 -8.08 -0.95
CA GLU A 41 7.79 -7.37 -0.64
C GLU A 41 7.74 -5.92 -1.12
N GLN A 42 7.39 -5.69 -2.40
CA GLN A 42 7.38 -4.34 -2.97
C GLN A 42 6.35 -3.40 -2.33
N LEU A 43 5.17 -3.91 -1.99
CA LEU A 43 4.10 -3.11 -1.38
C LEU A 43 4.35 -2.86 0.10
N ILE A 44 4.88 -3.85 0.83
CA ILE A 44 5.23 -3.69 2.25
C ILE A 44 6.33 -2.64 2.39
N ASP A 45 7.39 -2.71 1.58
CA ASP A 45 8.46 -1.71 1.58
C ASP A 45 7.92 -0.30 1.33
N ALA A 46 7.06 -0.15 0.32
CA ALA A 46 6.45 1.14 -0.01
C ALA A 46 5.52 1.64 1.11
N ILE A 47 4.75 0.76 1.75
CA ILE A 47 3.90 1.10 2.90
C ILE A 47 4.73 1.63 4.07
N VAL A 48 5.85 0.96 4.38
CA VAL A 48 6.75 1.37 5.47
C VAL A 48 7.42 2.71 5.15
N ASP A 49 7.90 2.91 3.92
CA ASP A 49 8.51 4.18 3.49
C ASP A 49 7.53 5.36 3.53
N ALA A 50 6.25 5.11 3.23
CA ALA A 50 5.18 6.10 3.35
C ALA A 50 4.68 6.29 4.80
N MET A 51 5.11 5.43 5.74
CA MET A 51 4.61 5.44 7.11
C MET A 51 5.19 6.63 7.89
N PRO A 52 4.35 7.44 8.57
CA PRO A 52 4.87 8.48 9.44
C PRO A 52 5.65 7.89 10.62
N THR A 53 6.76 8.54 11.01
CA THR A 53 7.64 8.10 12.12
C THR A 53 6.90 7.77 13.42
N HIS A 54 5.83 8.50 13.74
CA HIS A 54 5.04 8.25 14.96
C HIS A 54 4.16 6.99 14.90
N ILE A 55 3.84 6.50 13.69
CA ILE A 55 3.18 5.21 13.49
C ILE A 55 4.23 4.11 13.53
N LEU A 56 5.40 4.34 12.91
CA LEU A 56 6.53 3.42 12.96
C LEU A 56 6.95 3.13 14.42
N GLU A 57 7.16 4.17 15.23
CA GLU A 57 7.48 4.04 16.65
C GLU A 57 6.40 3.26 17.44
N LYS A 58 5.12 3.40 17.08
CA LYS A 58 4.04 2.63 17.72
C LYS A 58 4.03 1.16 17.33
N LEU A 59 4.39 0.86 16.07
CA LEU A 59 4.40 -0.48 15.53
C LEU A 59 5.61 -1.28 16.03
N THR A 60 6.77 -0.64 16.08
CA THR A 60 8.06 -1.31 16.32
C THR A 60 8.62 -1.03 17.71
N GLY A 61 8.13 0.02 18.38
CA GLY A 61 8.75 0.58 19.58
C GLY A 61 9.97 1.46 19.30
N ASP A 62 10.33 1.67 18.03
CA ASP A 62 11.52 2.38 17.58
C ASP A 62 11.19 3.31 16.38
N PRO A 63 11.44 4.63 16.48
CA PRO A 63 11.20 5.58 15.38
C PRO A 63 12.10 5.38 14.15
N THR A 64 13.07 4.46 14.20
CA THR A 64 13.95 4.08 13.09
C THR A 64 13.82 2.60 12.72
N GLY A 65 12.79 1.93 13.23
CA GLY A 65 12.60 0.49 13.07
C GLY A 65 12.02 0.06 11.73
N ASP A 66 12.41 0.65 10.60
CA ASP A 66 11.86 0.33 9.27
C ASP A 66 11.96 -1.18 8.97
N ASP A 67 13.14 -1.78 9.19
CA ASP A 67 13.37 -3.22 9.03
C ASP A 67 12.40 -4.06 9.88
N ARG A 68 12.16 -3.62 11.11
CA ARG A 68 11.25 -4.33 12.04
C ARG A 68 9.79 -4.16 11.64
N ALA A 69 9.42 -3.02 11.06
CA ALA A 69 8.08 -2.82 10.52
C ALA A 69 7.83 -3.72 9.31
N ILE A 70 8.82 -3.86 8.43
CA ILE A 70 8.77 -4.79 7.29
C ILE A 70 8.56 -6.22 7.81
N GLU A 71 9.35 -6.68 8.79
CA GLU A 71 9.18 -8.03 9.35
C GLU A 71 7.78 -8.27 9.93
N ILE A 72 7.22 -7.29 10.65
CA ILE A 72 5.88 -7.39 11.25
C ILE A 72 4.81 -7.47 10.16
N LEU A 73 4.91 -6.60 9.14
CA LEU A 73 3.95 -6.58 8.04
C LEU A 73 4.08 -7.82 7.16
N ASP A 74 5.29 -8.29 6.89
CA ASP A 74 5.53 -9.53 6.14
C ASP A 74 4.89 -10.73 6.84
N ASP A 75 5.08 -10.89 8.15
CA ASP A 75 4.45 -11.98 8.90
C ASP A 75 2.91 -11.88 8.88
N TYR A 76 2.37 -10.66 9.00
CA TYR A 76 0.92 -10.42 8.93
C TYR A 76 0.34 -10.75 7.55
N TYR A 77 1.00 -10.34 6.46
CA TYR A 77 0.54 -10.55 5.08
C TYR A 77 0.98 -11.89 4.49
N LYS A 78 1.73 -12.71 5.23
CA LYS A 78 2.20 -14.02 4.78
C LYS A 78 1.07 -14.94 4.27
N PRO A 79 -0.07 -15.09 4.97
CA PRO A 79 -1.20 -15.87 4.46
C PRO A 79 -1.82 -15.24 3.20
N ASN A 80 -2.15 -16.07 2.20
CA ASN A 80 -2.76 -15.59 0.95
C ASN A 80 -4.16 -14.97 1.14
N GLU A 81 -4.81 -15.25 2.26
CA GLU A 81 -6.10 -14.65 2.63
C GLU A 81 -6.00 -13.14 2.82
N HIS A 82 -4.82 -12.62 3.18
CA HIS A 82 -4.56 -11.20 3.36
C HIS A 82 -4.05 -10.49 2.11
N ASN A 83 -3.96 -11.18 0.97
CA ASN A 83 -3.54 -10.58 -0.29
C ASN A 83 -4.43 -9.41 -0.69
N GLN A 84 -5.75 -9.57 -0.55
CA GLN A 84 -6.71 -8.51 -0.83
C GLN A 84 -6.57 -7.36 0.16
N ASP A 85 -6.40 -7.67 1.44
CA ASP A 85 -6.21 -6.67 2.50
C ASP A 85 -4.96 -5.81 2.23
N LEU A 86 -3.86 -6.43 1.78
CA LEU A 86 -2.64 -5.71 1.41
C LEU A 86 -2.91 -4.67 0.31
N ILE A 87 -3.61 -5.04 -0.77
CA ILE A 87 -3.92 -4.10 -1.85
C ILE A 87 -4.83 -2.97 -1.35
N VAL A 88 -5.82 -3.29 -0.51
CA VAL A 88 -6.70 -2.29 0.11
C VAL A 88 -5.88 -1.31 0.96
N ASP A 89 -4.94 -1.79 1.75
CA ASP A 89 -4.15 -0.95 2.64
C ASP A 89 -3.08 -0.15 1.87
N SER A 90 -2.50 -0.70 0.81
CA SER A 90 -1.69 0.06 -0.14
C SER A 90 -2.50 1.21 -0.76
N PHE A 91 -3.75 0.98 -1.16
CA PHE A 91 -4.61 2.03 -1.73
C PHE A 91 -4.92 3.13 -0.70
N LYS A 92 -5.06 2.79 0.59
CA LYS A 92 -5.28 3.77 1.66
C LYS A 92 -4.05 4.60 1.99
N ILE A 93 -2.88 3.96 2.00
CA ILE A 93 -1.63 4.55 2.51
C ILE A 93 -0.89 5.28 1.39
N LEU A 94 -0.71 4.61 0.24
CA LEU A 94 0.04 5.11 -0.92
C LEU A 94 -0.86 5.86 -1.91
N GLY A 95 -2.13 5.47 -1.98
CA GLY A 95 -3.07 5.90 -3.00
C GLY A 95 -3.20 4.89 -4.15
N GLU A 96 -4.34 4.95 -4.83
CA GLU A 96 -4.69 4.01 -5.91
C GLU A 96 -3.70 4.09 -7.08
N GLU A 97 -3.41 5.31 -7.56
CA GLU A 97 -2.49 5.54 -8.69
C GLU A 97 -1.07 5.03 -8.39
N GLN A 98 -0.55 5.34 -7.20
CA GLN A 98 0.79 4.93 -6.79
C GLN A 98 0.88 3.40 -6.66
N THR A 99 -0.15 2.77 -6.09
CA THR A 99 -0.17 1.31 -5.94
C THR A 99 -0.19 0.62 -7.30
N ILE A 100 -1.04 1.06 -8.22
CA ILE A 100 -1.10 0.51 -9.58
C ILE A 100 0.23 0.70 -10.30
N TYR A 101 0.84 1.89 -10.17
CA TYR A 101 2.15 2.16 -10.77
C TYR A 101 3.23 1.20 -10.24
N LEU A 102 3.29 0.95 -8.93
CA LEU A 102 4.23 -0.02 -8.35
C LEU A 102 3.99 -1.44 -8.87
N LEU A 103 2.73 -1.84 -9.04
CA LEU A 103 2.39 -3.15 -9.60
C LEU A 103 2.76 -3.28 -11.08
N ASP A 104 2.58 -2.22 -11.87
CA ASP A 104 2.98 -2.18 -13.28
C ASP A 104 4.51 -2.24 -13.44
N LEU A 105 5.26 -1.60 -12.54
CA LEU A 105 6.72 -1.68 -12.48
C LEU A 105 7.23 -3.10 -12.27
N LEU A 106 6.50 -3.94 -11.53
CA LEU A 106 6.85 -5.35 -11.34
C LEU A 106 6.72 -6.18 -12.63
N GLN A 107 6.10 -5.63 -13.68
CA GLN A 107 5.94 -6.27 -14.99
C GLN A 107 5.43 -7.71 -14.86
N LEU A 108 4.40 -7.90 -14.05
CA LEU A 108 3.81 -9.22 -13.76
C LEU A 108 3.37 -9.96 -15.05
N ASP A 109 3.04 -9.21 -16.10
CA ASP A 109 2.74 -9.74 -17.44
C ASP A 109 3.93 -10.42 -18.13
N LYS A 110 5.18 -10.03 -17.83
CA LYS A 110 6.37 -10.64 -18.44
C LYS A 110 6.74 -12.01 -17.86
N THR A 111 6.15 -12.39 -16.73
CA THR A 111 6.41 -13.70 -16.11
C THR A 111 5.69 -14.86 -16.82
N ASN A 112 4.86 -14.57 -17.83
CA ASN A 112 4.18 -15.58 -18.68
C ASN A 112 4.93 -15.95 -19.97
N LEU A 113 6.22 -15.64 -20.10
CA LEU A 113 7.01 -15.97 -21.30
C LEU A 113 8.06 -17.06 -21.07
N VAL A 114 7.71 -18.20 -20.46
CA VAL A 114 8.41 -19.47 -20.73
C VAL A 114 7.47 -20.66 -20.60
N GLU A 115 6.48 -20.80 -21.49
CA GLU A 115 5.99 -22.15 -21.82
C GLU A 115 5.97 -22.36 -23.33
N THR A 116 6.76 -23.37 -23.72
CA THR A 116 6.73 -24.15 -24.97
C THR A 116 7.07 -23.45 -26.28
N ASN A 117 8.25 -23.76 -26.81
CA ASN A 117 8.31 -24.45 -28.10
C ASN A 117 9.48 -25.46 -28.11
N ASP A 118 9.11 -26.64 -28.58
CA ASP A 118 9.83 -27.91 -28.78
C ASP A 118 11.28 -27.80 -29.30
#